data_AF-B0WR36-F1
#
_entry.id   AF-B0WR36-F1
#
_cell.length_a   1.000
_cell.length_b   1.000
_cell.length_c   1.000
_cell.angle_alpha   90.00
_cell.angle_beta   90.00
_cell.angle_gamma   90.00
#
_symmetry.space_group_name_H-M   'P 1'
#
loop_
_entity.id
_entity.type
_entity.pdbx_description
1 polymer ?
#
loop_
_entity_poly.entity_id
_entity_poly.type
_entity_poly.pdbx_seq_one_letter_code
_entity_poly.pdbx_strand_id
1 'polypeptide(L)' 'MVEELKPSKADPPQCLSLAWSTDGQTLYAGYSDNIIRVWQVSV' A
#
# COMPACT_ATOMS: atom_id res chain seq x y z
N MET A 1 16.00 -5.63 -35.51
CA MET A 1 14.97 -6.27 -34.69
C MET A 1 15.07 -5.63 -33.31
N VAL A 2 14.21 -4.66 -33.02
CA VAL A 2 14.14 -4.05 -31.69
C VAL A 2 13.17 -4.89 -30.88
N GLU A 3 13.65 -5.63 -29.90
CA GLU A 3 12.77 -6.30 -28.93
C GLU A 3 12.20 -5.22 -28.01
N GLU A 4 10.90 -4.98 -28.12
CA GLU A 4 10.17 -4.17 -27.15
C GLU A 4 10.31 -4.81 -25.76
N LEU A 5 10.97 -4.11 -24.84
CA LEU A 5 10.99 -4.46 -23.43
C LEU A 5 9.57 -4.37 -22.89
N LYS A 6 8.87 -5.50 -22.82
CA LYS A 6 7.58 -5.59 -22.10
C LYS A 6 7.80 -5.03 -20.70
N PRO A 7 7.02 -4.04 -20.24
CA PRO A 7 7.13 -3.58 -18.86
C PRO A 7 6.92 -4.80 -17.97
N SER A 8 7.93 -5.16 -17.16
CA SER A 8 7.75 -6.16 -16.12
C SER A 8 6.59 -5.64 -15.27
N LYS A 9 5.48 -6.39 -15.19
CA LYS A 9 4.40 -6.07 -14.26
C LYS A 9 5.06 -5.99 -12.89
N ALA A 10 5.24 -4.77 -12.39
CA ALA A 10 5.68 -4.59 -11.01
C ALA A 10 4.60 -5.25 -10.14
N ASP A 11 5.03 -6.14 -9.25
CA ASP A 11 4.10 -6.77 -8.32
C ASP A 11 3.39 -5.66 -7.53
N PRO A 12 2.07 -5.80 -7.29
CA PRO A 12 1.34 -4.80 -6.53
C PRO A 12 1.97 -4.68 -5.12
N PRO A 13 2.00 -3.47 -4.54
CA PRO A 13 2.50 -3.27 -3.19
C PRO A 13 1.79 -4.18 -2.19
N GLN A 14 2.57 -4.92 -1.41
CA GLN A 14 2.05 -5.84 -0.40
C GLN A 14 1.88 -5.11 0.93
N CYS A 15 0.79 -5.38 1.64
CA CYS A 15 0.58 -4.89 2.99
C CYS A 15 1.42 -5.71 3.97
N LEU A 16 2.28 -5.05 4.74
CA LEU A 16 3.19 -5.70 5.68
C LEU A 16 2.73 -5.56 7.13
N SER A 17 2.05 -4.47 7.46
CA SER A 17 1.61 -4.17 8.83
C SER A 17 0.35 -3.30 8.84
N LEU A 18 -0.46 -3.47 9.88
CA LEU A 18 -1.69 -2.73 10.13
C LEU A 18 -1.76 -2.31 11.59
N ALA A 19 -2.18 -1.08 11.84
CA ALA A 19 -2.41 -0.56 13.18
C ALA A 19 -3.62 0.39 13.20
N TRP A 20 -4.49 0.21 14.20
CA TRP A 20 -5.59 1.13 14.48
C TRP A 20 -5.16 2.19 15.49
N SER A 21 -5.66 3.41 15.32
CA SER A 21 -5.63 4.41 16.39
C SER A 21 -6.49 3.93 17.56
N THR A 22 -6.17 4.38 18.77
CA THR A 22 -6.86 3.97 20.00
C THR A 22 -8.34 4.37 20.03
N ASP A 23 -8.70 5.41 19.28
CA ASP A 23 -10.08 5.88 19.12
C ASP A 23 -10.83 5.16 17.98
N GLY A 24 -10.16 4.27 17.23
CA GLY A 24 -10.75 3.53 16.11
C GLY A 24 -11.07 4.36 14.87
N GLN A 25 -10.74 5.66 14.85
CA GLN A 25 -11.08 6.55 13.75
C GLN A 25 -10.07 6.52 12.60
N THR A 26 -8.86 6.00 12.83
CA THR A 26 -7.79 5.99 11.83
C THR A 26 -7.14 4.62 11.71
N LEU A 27 -7.02 4.12 10.48
CA LEU A 27 -6.25 2.94 10.13
C LEU A 27 -4.95 3.34 9.45
N TYR A 28 -3.83 2.79 9.93
CA TYR A 28 -2.51 2.92 9.33
C TYR A 28 -2.09 1.58 8.73
N ALA A 29 -1.68 1.57 7.45
CA ALA A 29 -1.12 0.39 6.79
C ALA A 29 0.25 0.70 6.18
N GLY A 30 1.25 -0.09 6.54
CA GLY A 30 2.59 -0.04 5.95
C GLY A 30 2.69 -1.02 4.77
N TYR A 31 3.20 -0.53 3.64
CA TYR A 31 3.36 -1.34 2.43
C TYR A 31 4.83 -1.51 2.00
N SER A 32 5.08 -2.54 1.19
CA SER A 32 6.39 -2.87 0.64
C SER A 32 6.95 -1.83 -0.34
N ASP A 33 6.14 -0.86 -0.76
CA ASP A 33 6.52 0.27 -1.62
C ASP A 33 7.10 1.44 -0.81
N ASN A 34 7.36 1.25 0.49
CA ASN A 34 7.80 2.27 1.44
C ASN A 34 6.77 3.39 1.66
N ILE A 35 5.49 3.15 1.31
CA ILE A 35 4.40 4.09 1.53
C ILE A 35 3.54 3.61 2.70
N ILE A 36 3.20 4.54 3.58
CA ILE A 36 2.16 4.34 4.59
C ILE A 36 0.86 4.92 4.05
N ARG A 37 -0.18 4.09 3.99
CA ARG A 37 -1.52 4.52 3.63
C ARG A 37 -2.34 4.72 4.92
N VAL A 38 -3.10 5.82 4.95
CA VAL A 38 -3.88 6.24 6.11
C VAL A 38 -5.32 6.42 5.67
N TRP A 39 -6.26 5.86 6.42
CA TRP A 39 -7.69 6.02 6.20
C TRP A 39 -8.35 6.53 7.45
N GLN A 40 -9.23 7.51 7.27
CA GLN A 40 -10.13 7.98 8.32
C GLN A 40 -11.47 7.29 8.17
N VAL A 41 -11.90 6.59 9.20
CA VAL A 41 -13.19 5.91 9.26
C VAL A 41 -14.21 6.90 9.80
N SER A 42 -15.06 7.41 8.90
CA SER A 42 -16.28 8.12 9.27
C SER A 42 -17.45 7.14 9.25
N VAL A 43 -18.32 7.26 10.25
CA VAL A 43 -19.69 6.72 10.20
C VAL A 43 -20.54 7.60 9.30
#